data_AF-A0A929PWM5-F1
#
_entry.id   AF-A0A929PWM5-F1
#
_cell.length_a   1.000
_cell.length_b   1.000
_cell.length_c   1.000
_cell.angle_alpha   90.00
_cell.angle_beta   90.00
_cell.angle_gamma   90.00
#
_symmetry.space_group_name_H-M   'P 1'
#
loop_
_entity.id
_entity.type
_entity.pdbx_description
1 polymer ?
#
loop_
_entity_poly.entity_id
_entity_poly.type
_entity_poly.pdbx_seq_one_letter_code
_entity_poly.pdbx_strand_id
1 'polypeptide(L)' 'MEDKIFLLVKVTIKTTHPDIHDAIAELQNSDVIITSTDNVRVLRTEIIPMNTRNAKN' A
#
# COMPACT_ATOMS: atom_id res chain seq x y z
N MET A 1 20.55 14.26 -0.59
CA MET A 1 19.21 14.86 -0.82
C MET A 1 18.21 13.78 -0.50
N GLU A 2 17.21 14.07 0.31
CA GLU A 2 16.16 13.13 0.69
C GLU A 2 14.84 13.71 0.19
N ASP A 3 14.20 13.04 -0.77
CA ASP A 3 12.93 13.44 -1.34
C ASP A 3 11.87 12.39 -1.03
N LYS A 4 10.65 12.86 -0.72
CA LYS A 4 9.50 12.00 -0.44
C LYS A 4 8.66 11.87 -1.71
N ILE A 5 8.40 10.63 -2.13
CA ILE A 5 7.55 10.33 -3.28
C ILE A 5 6.33 9.53 -2.84
N PHE A 6 5.18 9.81 -3.47
CA PHE A 6 3.97 9.01 -3.31
C PHE A 6 3.78 8.16 -4.56
N LEU A 7 3.71 6.85 -4.38
CA LEU A 7 3.50 5.90 -5.47
C LEU A 7 2.08 5.32 -5.35
N LEU A 8 1.29 5.45 -6.41
CA LEU A 8 0.02 4.76 -6.53
C LEU A 8 0.28 3.38 -7.13
N VAL A 9 0.11 2.33 -6.32
CA VAL A 9 0.32 0.95 -6.75
C VAL A 9 -1.03 0.28 -6.99
N LYS A 10 -1.24 -0.26 -8.19
CA LYS A 10 -2.40 -1.12 -8.49
C LYS A 10 -2.03 -2.57 -8.17
N VAL A 11 -2.78 -3.18 -7.26
CA VAL A 11 -2.62 -4.59 -6.88
C VAL A 11 -3.85 -5.36 -7.37
N THR A 12 -3.64 -6.50 -8.00
CA THR A 12 -4.73 -7.44 -8.37
C THR A 12 -4.55 -8.69 -7.54
N ILE A 13 -5.61 -9.04 -6.78
CA ILE A 13 -5.56 -10.12 -5.79
C ILE A 13 -6.61 -11.17 -6.10
N LYS A 14 -6.32 -12.40 -5.68
CA LYS A 14 -7.31 -13.48 -5.57
C LYS A 14 -7.41 -13.82 -4.08
N THR A 15 -8.62 -13.80 -3.55
CA THR A 15 -8.88 -14.03 -2.13
C THR A 15 -9.92 -15.11 -1.92
N THR A 16 -9.85 -15.81 -0.79
CA THR A 16 -10.89 -16.73 -0.30
C THR A 16 -11.81 -16.06 0.72
N HIS A 17 -11.50 -14.83 1.13
CA HIS A 17 -12.36 -14.05 2.02
C HIS A 17 -13.70 -13.75 1.34
N PRO A 18 -14.84 -13.96 2.02
CA PRO A 18 -16.16 -13.66 1.48
C PRO A 18 -16.43 -12.14 1.42
N ASP A 19 -15.84 -11.37 2.33
CA ASP A 19 -15.87 -9.90 2.32
C ASP A 19 -14.54 -9.34 1.83
N ILE A 20 -14.60 -8.37 0.92
CA ILE A 20 -13.44 -7.68 0.39
C ILE A 20 -12.73 -6.83 1.46
N HIS A 21 -13.46 -6.34 2.46
CA HIS A 21 -12.88 -5.54 3.56
C HIS A 21 -11.88 -6.35 4.39
N ASP A 22 -12.14 -7.64 4.59
CA ASP A 22 -11.22 -8.54 5.31
C ASP A 22 -9.94 -8.78 4.50
N ALA A 23 -10.07 -8.98 3.18
CA ALA A 23 -8.92 -9.11 2.30
C ALA A 23 -8.07 -7.82 2.25
N ILE A 24 -8.72 -6.64 2.27
CA ILE A 24 -8.04 -5.35 2.33
C ILE A 24 -7.29 -5.21 3.66
N ALA A 25 -7.93 -5.54 4.79
CA ALA A 25 -7.31 -5.46 6.10
C ALA A 25 -6.10 -6.42 6.22
N GLU A 26 -6.19 -7.62 5.66
CA GLU A 26 -5.06 -8.56 5.59
C GLU A 26 -3.88 -7.96 4.79
N LEU A 27 -4.16 -7.39 3.61
CA LEU A 27 -3.14 -6.74 2.77
C LEU A 27 -2.54 -5.49 3.40
N GLN A 28 -3.30 -4.73 4.18
CA GLN A 28 -2.80 -3.56 4.90
C GLN A 28 -1.77 -3.92 5.97
N ASN A 29 -1.80 -5.15 6.48
CA ASN A 29 -0.82 -5.68 7.42
C ASN A 29 0.35 -6.41 6.74
N SER A 30 0.35 -6.51 5.41
CA SER A 30 1.43 -7.13 4.65
C SER A 30 2.60 -6.16 4.48
N ASP A 31 3.79 -6.70 4.25
CA ASP A 31 4.94 -5.89 3.82
C ASP A 31 4.85 -5.55 2.33
N VAL A 32 5.07 -4.28 1.99
CA VAL A 32 5.31 -3.84 0.61
C VAL A 32 6.79 -3.49 0.50
N ILE A 33 7.50 -4.19 -0.39
CA ILE A 33 8.93 -3.99 -0.62
C ILE A 33 9.12 -3.28 -1.95
N ILE A 34 9.67 -2.06 -1.90
CA ILE A 34 10.17 -1.36 -3.10
C ILE A 34 11.70 -1.43 -3.05
N THR A 35 12.29 -1.99 -4.10
CA THR A 35 13.75 -2.17 -4.17
C THR A 35 14.43 -0.93 -4.73
N SER A 36 15.70 -0.77 -4.37
CA SER A 36 16.55 0.25 -4.98
C SER A 36 16.89 -0.12 -6.42
N THR A 37 17.14 0.89 -7.25
CA THR A 37 17.68 0.75 -8.60
C THR A 37 19.05 1.43 -8.68
N ASP A 38 19.73 1.32 -9.82
CA ASP A 38 21.08 1.88 -10.01
C ASP A 38 21.19 3.37 -9.64
N ASN A 39 20.10 4.12 -9.80
CA ASN A 39 20.08 5.57 -9.57
C ASN A 39 19.14 6.02 -8.44
N VAL A 40 18.40 5.09 -7.81
CA VAL A 40 17.41 5.42 -6.77
C VAL A 40 17.58 4.49 -5.58
N ARG A 41 17.92 5.06 -4.43
CA ARG A 41 18.04 4.31 -3.17
C ARG A 41 16.79 4.47 -2.34
N VAL A 42 16.08 3.37 -2.11
CA VAL A 42 14.92 3.33 -1.21
C VAL A 42 15.41 3.29 0.23
N LEU A 43 15.02 4.28 1.03
CA LEU A 43 15.42 4.40 2.43
C LEU A 43 14.36 3.81 3.37
N ARG A 44 13.08 3.98 3.03
CA ARG A 44 11.94 3.49 3.80
C ARG A 44 10.76 3.26 2.89
N THR A 45 9.98 2.23 3.17
CA THR A 45 8.68 1.97 2.54
C THR A 45 7.63 1.86 3.65
N GLU A 46 6.47 2.49 3.45
CA GLU A 46 5.34 2.38 4.36
C GLU A 46 4.04 2.30 3.56
N ILE A 47 3.13 1.42 3.98
CA ILE A 47 1.76 1.42 3.45
C ILE A 47 1.03 2.55 4.17
N ILE A 48 0.60 3.55 3.41
CA ILE A 48 -0.22 4.62 3.96
C ILE A 48 -1.66 4.12 4.00
N PRO A 49 -2.25 3.96 5.19
CA PRO A 49 -3.63 3.49 5.31
C PRO A 49 -4.56 4.52 4.68
N MET A 50 -5.30 4.10 3.67
CA MET A 50 -6.28 4.96 3.02
C MET A 50 -7.55 4.99 3.88
N ASN A 51 -7.68 6.01 4.73
CA ASN A 51 -8.95 6.29 5.40
C ASN A 51 -9.94 6.80 4.36
N THR A 52 -10.73 5.90 3.77
CA THR A 52 -11.90 6.30 2.99
C THR A 52 -12.88 6.93 3.96
N ARG A 53 -12.91 8.27 3.99
CA ARG A 53 -13.93 9.05 4.69
C ARG A 53 -15.28 8.55 4.16
N ASN A 54 -16.05 7.88 5.01
CA ASN A 54 -17.40 7.45 4.66
C ASN A 54 -18.17 8.74 4.34
N ALA A 55 -18.55 8.93 3.07
CA ALA A 55 -19.31 10.09 2.62
C ALA A 55 -20.75 10.02 3.15
N LYS A 56 -20.90 10.12 4.47
CA LYS A 56 -22.15 10.34 5.18
C LYS A 56 -21.87 11.18 6.42
N ASN A 57 -21.82 12.50 6.20
CA ASN A 57 -22.46 13.57 6.97
C ASN A 57 -21.81 14.91 6.63
#